data_AF-A3YY89-F1
#
_entry.id   AF-A3YY89-F1
#
_cell.length_a   1.000
_cell.length_b   1.000
_cell.length_c   1.000
_cell.angle_alpha   90.00
_cell.angle_beta   90.00
_cell.angle_gamma   90.00
#
_symmetry.space_group_name_H-M   'P 1'
#
loop_
_entity.id
_entity.type
_entity.pdbx_description
1 polymer ?
#
loop_
_entity_poly.entity_id
_entity_poly.type
_entity_poly.pdbx_seq_one_letter_code
_entity_poly.pdbx_strand_id
1 'polypeptide(L)'
;MQKGIWCFSSPTRQKAHTPHRTDYFGWMLQGEKLYQALAASHPLICRLPIAGPGCSETFPHAITWHLRAGKAKAPQKRTQRRELLQQAGIDLAPLTNIDWIDAALCALTAHHAATGGECLIHGEPESGLIIVPSFPAAMASSRGVRPDCPS
;
A
#
# COMPACT_ATOMS: atom_id res chain seq x y z
N MET A 1 -14.62 -11.63 -6.41
CA MET A 1 -14.21 -11.86 -5.00
C MET A 1 -13.39 -13.15 -4.90
N GLN A 2 -12.06 -13.06 -4.76
CA GLN A 2 -11.16 -14.21 -4.51
C GLN A 2 -9.99 -13.68 -3.66
N LYS A 3 -9.59 -14.41 -2.60
CA LYS A 3 -8.42 -14.18 -1.70
C LYS A 3 -8.63 -13.43 -0.37
N GLY A 4 -9.78 -13.52 0.29
CA GLY A 4 -9.90 -13.20 1.73
C GLY A 4 -9.58 -11.75 2.16
N ILE A 5 -9.46 -10.83 1.21
CA ILE A 5 -9.29 -9.40 1.44
C ILE A 5 -10.69 -8.79 1.52
N TRP A 6 -11.11 -8.40 2.72
CA TRP A 6 -12.37 -7.70 2.94
C TRP A 6 -12.12 -6.19 2.85
N CYS A 7 -12.70 -5.55 1.84
CA CYS A 7 -12.77 -4.09 1.78
C CYS A 7 -13.92 -3.62 2.69
N PHE A 8 -13.67 -2.59 3.49
CA PHE A 8 -14.73 -1.97 4.26
C PHE A 8 -15.68 -1.22 3.33
N SER A 9 -16.98 -1.26 3.62
CA SER A 9 -17.96 -0.50 2.84
C SER A 9 -17.73 1.00 3.02
N SER A 10 -17.43 1.70 1.92
CA SER A 10 -17.45 3.15 1.88
C SER A 10 -18.87 3.64 2.22
N PRO A 11 -19.02 4.71 3.03
CA PRO A 11 -20.32 5.30 3.29
C PRO A 11 -20.92 5.85 1.99
N THR A 12 -22.25 5.94 1.92
CA THR A 12 -22.87 6.76 0.88
C THR A 12 -22.46 8.22 1.05
N ARG A 13 -22.40 8.99 -0.04
CA ARG A 13 -22.07 10.42 0.04
C ARG A 13 -22.98 11.17 1.02
N GLN A 14 -24.29 10.87 1.01
CA GLN A 14 -25.23 11.41 1.99
C GLN A 14 -24.81 11.11 3.44
N LYS A 15 -24.47 9.85 3.74
CA LYS A 15 -24.03 9.44 5.08
C LYS A 15 -22.71 10.09 5.50
N ALA A 16 -21.80 10.33 4.56
CA ALA A 16 -20.54 11.03 4.83
C ALA A 16 -20.75 12.53 5.16
N HIS A 17 -21.79 13.16 4.62
CA HIS A 17 -22.13 14.57 4.89
C HIS A 17 -23.05 14.77 6.11
N THR A 18 -23.70 13.73 6.61
CA THR A 18 -24.52 13.84 7.82
C THR A 18 -23.66 14.27 9.00
N PRO A 19 -23.92 15.43 9.63
CA PRO A 19 -23.13 15.90 10.76
C PRO A 19 -23.17 14.89 11.90
N HIS A 20 -22.00 14.41 12.32
CA HIS A 20 -21.83 13.58 13.51
C HIS A 20 -20.88 14.29 14.46
N ARG A 21 -21.08 14.10 15.77
CA ARG A 21 -20.29 14.75 16.83
C ARG A 21 -18.78 14.54 16.70
N THR A 22 -18.37 13.48 16.02
CA THR A 22 -16.96 13.07 15.88
C THR A 22 -16.39 13.25 14.48
N ASP A 23 -17.14 13.81 13.52
CA ASP A 23 -16.75 13.95 12.11
C ASP A 23 -16.07 12.68 11.52
N TYR A 24 -16.66 11.52 11.81
CA TYR A 24 -16.00 10.23 11.59
C TYR A 24 -15.59 9.98 10.12
N PHE A 25 -16.35 10.51 9.16
CA PHE A 25 -16.08 10.37 7.72
C PHE A 25 -15.37 11.57 7.10
N GLY A 26 -15.03 12.61 7.89
CA GLY A 26 -14.40 13.83 7.37
C GLY A 26 -13.10 13.56 6.61
N TRP A 27 -12.30 12.58 7.07
CA TRP A 27 -11.07 12.17 6.38
C TRP A 27 -11.32 11.64 4.95
N MET A 28 -12.45 10.95 4.70
CA MET A 28 -12.79 10.43 3.37
C MET A 28 -13.10 11.57 2.41
N LEU A 29 -13.86 12.57 2.86
CA LEU A 29 -14.20 13.76 2.07
C LEU A 29 -12.96 14.59 1.76
N GLN A 30 -12.00 14.68 2.68
CA GLN A 30 -10.73 15.36 2.41
C GLN A 30 -9.86 14.58 1.41
N GLY A 31 -9.84 13.25 1.51
CA GLY A 31 -9.20 12.39 0.51
C GLY A 31 -9.78 12.58 -0.89
N GLU A 32 -11.11 12.63 -1.01
CA GLU A 32 -11.79 12.92 -2.28
C GLU A 32 -11.40 14.29 -2.83
N LYS A 33 -11.45 15.34 -2.00
CA LYS A 33 -11.05 16.70 -2.41
C LYS A 33 -9.61 16.76 -2.89
N LEU A 34 -8.69 16.08 -2.20
CA LEU A 34 -7.29 16.00 -2.59
C LEU A 34 -7.15 15.32 -3.96
N TYR A 35 -7.82 14.18 -4.18
CA TYR A 35 -7.79 13.52 -5.48
C TYR A 35 -8.34 14.40 -6.59
N GLN A 36 -9.48 15.07 -6.38
CA GLN A 36 -10.07 15.98 -7.37
C GLN A 36 -9.10 17.11 -7.75
N ALA A 37 -8.33 17.65 -6.79
CA ALA A 37 -7.31 18.66 -7.06
C ALA A 37 -6.12 18.13 -7.87
N LEU A 38 -5.82 16.83 -7.77
CA LEU A 38 -4.71 16.18 -8.47
C LEU A 38 -5.10 15.56 -9.81
N ALA A 39 -6.38 15.24 -10.03
CA ALA A 39 -6.86 14.40 -11.13
C ALA A 39 -6.43 14.85 -12.53
N ALA A 40 -6.28 16.17 -12.75
CA ALA A 40 -5.83 16.72 -14.03
C ALA A 40 -4.35 16.39 -14.36
N SER A 41 -3.51 16.23 -13.34
CA SER A 41 -2.07 15.93 -13.49
C SER A 41 -1.70 14.50 -13.10
N HIS A 42 -2.51 13.86 -12.25
CA HIS A 42 -2.32 12.51 -11.74
C HIS A 42 -3.62 11.73 -11.94
N PRO A 43 -3.94 11.32 -13.18
CA PRO A 43 -5.14 10.54 -13.46
C PRO A 43 -5.10 9.20 -12.74
N LEU A 44 -6.27 8.58 -12.58
CA LEU A 44 -6.38 7.25 -12.00
C LEU A 44 -5.60 6.22 -12.85
N ILE A 45 -4.79 5.41 -12.18
CA ILE A 45 -4.04 4.31 -12.78
C ILE A 45 -5.02 3.17 -13.06
N CYS A 46 -5.26 2.92 -14.33
CA CYS A 46 -6.17 1.87 -14.81
C CYS A 46 -5.45 0.62 -15.34
N ARG A 47 -4.11 0.60 -15.37
CA ARG A 47 -3.31 -0.55 -15.82
C ARG A 47 -1.86 -0.48 -15.32
N LEU A 48 -1.19 -1.63 -15.34
CA LEU A 48 0.26 -1.75 -15.23
C LEU A 48 0.86 -2.14 -16.60
N PRO A 49 2.13 -1.80 -16.89
CA PRO A 49 3.00 -0.90 -16.11
C PRO A 49 2.49 0.54 -16.12
N ILE A 50 2.90 1.32 -15.11
CA ILE A 50 2.50 2.73 -14.98
C ILE A 50 3.22 3.54 -16.06
N ALA A 51 2.46 4.27 -16.88
CA ALA A 51 2.99 5.01 -18.03
C ALA A 51 3.36 6.49 -17.75
N GLY A 52 3.27 6.94 -16.50
CA GLY A 52 3.53 8.33 -16.09
C GLY A 52 2.99 8.64 -14.70
N PRO A 53 2.90 9.93 -14.31
CA PRO A 53 2.25 10.32 -13.05
C PRO A 53 0.82 9.80 -12.98
N GLY A 54 0.40 9.36 -11.80
CA GLY A 54 -0.96 8.84 -11.61
C GLY A 54 -1.29 8.58 -10.15
N CYS A 55 -2.57 8.38 -9.89
CA CYS A 55 -3.11 8.01 -8.58
C CYS A 55 -3.62 6.57 -8.61
N SER A 56 -3.48 5.84 -7.51
CA SER A 56 -4.09 4.53 -7.34
C SER A 56 -4.72 4.43 -5.96
N GLU A 57 -5.70 3.53 -5.82
CA GLU A 57 -6.17 3.16 -4.48
C GLU A 57 -5.10 2.31 -3.79
N THR A 58 -4.86 2.58 -2.51
CA THR A 58 -3.89 1.81 -1.71
C THR A 58 -4.58 1.16 -0.54
N PHE A 59 -4.28 -0.12 -0.28
CA PHE A 59 -4.82 -0.84 0.86
C PHE A 59 -3.69 -1.51 1.67
N PRO A 60 -3.21 -0.88 2.76
CA PRO A 60 -2.09 -1.39 3.57
C PRO A 60 -2.27 -2.84 4.02
N HIS A 61 -3.51 -3.26 4.29
CA HIS A 61 -3.80 -4.65 4.65
C HIS A 61 -3.59 -5.62 3.48
N ALA A 62 -4.07 -5.30 2.27
CA ALA A 62 -3.87 -6.13 1.10
C ALA A 62 -2.38 -6.28 0.76
N ILE A 63 -1.61 -5.18 0.84
CA ILE A 63 -0.15 -5.20 0.66
C ILE A 63 0.49 -6.15 1.68
N THR A 64 0.16 -5.99 2.96
CA THR A 64 0.69 -6.85 4.05
C THR A 64 0.31 -8.32 3.85
N TRP A 65 -0.95 -8.58 3.49
CA TRP A 65 -1.47 -9.92 3.25
C TRP A 65 -0.73 -10.61 2.10
N HIS A 66 -0.56 -9.90 0.99
CA HIS A 66 0.12 -10.40 -0.19
C HIS A 66 1.59 -10.73 0.12
N LEU A 67 2.33 -9.79 0.69
CA LEU A 67 3.76 -9.95 1.00
C LEU A 67 4.04 -11.00 2.07
N ARG A 68 3.06 -11.32 2.90
CA ARG A 68 3.17 -12.37 3.94
C ARG A 68 2.51 -13.68 3.53
N ALA A 69 2.25 -13.89 2.23
CA ALA A 69 1.62 -15.10 1.71
C ALA A 69 0.33 -15.49 2.48
N GLY A 70 -0.52 -14.50 2.72
CA GLY A 70 -1.80 -14.65 3.42
C GLY A 70 -1.75 -14.60 4.96
N LYS A 71 -0.58 -14.39 5.56
CA LYS A 71 -0.39 -14.37 7.02
C LYS A 71 -0.40 -12.96 7.62
N ALA A 72 -1.44 -12.18 7.35
CA ALA A 72 -1.68 -10.87 7.97
C ALA A 72 -2.67 -10.99 9.14
N LYS A 73 -2.28 -10.52 10.32
CA LYS A 73 -3.08 -10.60 11.55
C LYS A 73 -3.37 -9.20 12.09
N ALA A 74 -4.64 -8.85 12.22
CA ALA A 74 -5.05 -7.50 12.66
C ALA A 74 -4.42 -7.06 14.00
N PRO A 75 -4.32 -7.91 15.06
CA PRO A 75 -3.67 -7.52 16.31
C PRO A 75 -2.18 -7.21 16.16
N GLN A 76 -1.53 -7.73 15.11
CA GLN A 76 -0.10 -7.58 14.87
C GLN A 76 0.20 -6.56 13.76
N LYS A 77 -0.81 -5.87 13.19
CA LYS A 77 -0.67 -5.03 11.99
C LYS A 77 0.51 -4.06 12.07
N ARG A 78 0.73 -3.42 13.23
CA ARG A 78 1.82 -2.47 13.45
C ARG A 78 3.18 -3.16 13.30
N THR A 79 3.39 -4.26 14.01
CA THR A 79 4.65 -5.03 13.97
C THR A 79 4.89 -5.60 12.58
N GLN A 80 3.87 -6.23 11.99
CA GLN A 80 3.98 -6.89 10.69
C GLN A 80 4.35 -5.91 9.56
N ARG A 81 3.81 -4.68 9.60
CA ARG A 81 4.12 -3.65 8.59
C ARG A 81 5.50 -3.01 8.81
N ARG A 82 5.91 -2.83 10.07
CA ARG A 82 7.26 -2.37 10.41
C ARG A 82 8.33 -3.36 9.95
N GLU A 83 8.10 -4.67 10.12
CA GLU A 83 8.99 -5.72 9.61
C GLU A 83 9.18 -5.60 8.09
N LEU A 84 8.08 -5.42 7.33
CA LEU A 84 8.14 -5.26 5.87
C LEU A 84 8.91 -4.01 5.45
N LEU A 85 8.66 -2.87 6.12
CA LEU A 85 9.38 -1.62 5.85
C LEU A 85 10.87 -1.74 6.19
N GLN A 86 11.21 -2.39 7.30
CA GLN A 86 12.60 -2.63 7.70
C GLN A 86 13.33 -3.57 6.72
N GLN A 87 12.66 -4.61 6.23
CA GLN A 87 13.19 -5.51 5.19
C GLN A 87 13.48 -4.76 3.88
N ALA A 88 12.72 -3.71 3.59
CA ALA A 88 12.96 -2.80 2.47
C ALA A 88 13.99 -1.70 2.78
N GLY A 89 14.65 -1.73 3.94
CA GLY A 89 15.68 -0.77 4.33
C GLY A 89 15.16 0.61 4.75
N ILE A 90 13.86 0.76 5.02
CA ILE A 90 13.27 2.03 5.47
C ILE A 90 13.59 2.28 6.95
N ASP A 91 14.11 3.47 7.25
CA ASP A 91 14.26 3.92 8.64
C ASP A 91 12.88 4.10 9.30
N LEU A 92 12.70 3.45 10.43
CA LEU A 92 11.44 3.43 11.17
C LEU A 92 11.39 4.43 12.31
N ALA A 93 12.50 5.13 12.62
CA ALA A 93 12.55 6.16 13.65
C ALA A 93 11.49 7.25 13.49
N PRO A 94 11.23 7.81 12.29
CA PRO A 94 10.19 8.84 12.12
C PRO A 94 8.76 8.27 12.16
N LEU A 95 8.59 6.95 12.03
CA LEU A 95 7.28 6.30 11.90
C LEU A 95 6.70 5.96 13.28
N THR A 96 6.23 6.99 13.98
CA THR A 96 5.83 6.92 15.39
C THR A 96 4.45 6.31 15.64
N ASN A 97 3.56 6.35 14.65
CA ASN A 97 2.18 5.84 14.75
C ASN A 97 1.82 4.93 13.55
N ILE A 98 0.63 4.31 13.61
CA ILE A 98 0.18 3.38 12.58
C ILE A 98 -0.11 4.07 11.25
N ASP A 99 -0.58 5.31 11.26
CA ASP A 99 -0.91 6.04 10.04
C ASP A 99 0.36 6.36 9.23
N TRP A 100 1.45 6.73 9.91
CA TRP A 100 2.76 6.90 9.29
C TRP A 100 3.33 5.60 8.74
N ILE A 101 3.14 4.49 9.46
CA ILE A 101 3.56 3.16 9.00
C ILE A 101 2.77 2.74 7.75
N ASP A 102 1.46 2.99 7.75
CA ASP A 102 0.58 2.65 6.62
C ASP A 102 0.90 3.52 5.40
N ALA A 103 1.10 4.83 5.59
CA ALA A 103 1.51 5.75 4.54
C ALA A 103 2.87 5.36 3.95
N ALA A 104 3.86 5.00 4.77
CA ALA A 104 5.16 4.54 4.30
C ALA A 104 5.06 3.25 3.48
N LEU A 105 4.22 2.29 3.89
CA LEU A 105 4.02 1.04 3.17
C LEU A 105 3.33 1.27 1.81
N CYS A 106 2.35 2.17 1.77
CA CYS A 106 1.71 2.60 0.52
C CYS A 106 2.69 3.32 -0.40
N ALA A 107 3.52 4.22 0.13
CA ALA A 107 4.52 4.95 -0.63
C ALA A 107 5.59 4.01 -1.22
N LEU A 108 6.06 3.04 -0.44
CA LEU A 108 6.98 2.01 -0.91
C LEU A 108 6.38 1.19 -2.06
N THR A 109 5.11 0.81 -1.95
CA THR A 109 4.38 0.09 -3.01
C THR A 109 4.23 0.93 -4.28
N ALA A 110 3.86 2.21 -4.14
CA ALA A 110 3.73 3.13 -5.27
C ALA A 110 5.07 3.34 -5.97
N HIS A 111 6.15 3.53 -5.20
CA HIS A 111 7.50 3.65 -5.73
C HIS A 111 7.93 2.40 -6.51
N HIS A 112 7.70 1.21 -5.95
CA HIS A 112 7.99 -0.06 -6.62
C HIS A 112 7.26 -0.21 -7.95
N ALA A 113 5.96 0.11 -7.99
CA ALA A 113 5.17 0.04 -9.21
C ALA A 113 5.64 1.07 -10.25
N ALA A 114 5.98 2.30 -9.81
CA ALA A 114 6.44 3.37 -10.69
C ALA A 114 7.82 3.11 -11.30
N THR A 115 8.69 2.35 -10.62
CA THR A 115 10.01 1.95 -11.11
C THR A 115 10.00 0.66 -11.93
N GLY A 116 8.82 0.13 -12.25
CA GLY A 116 8.66 -1.05 -13.10
C GLY A 116 8.75 -2.39 -12.38
N GLY A 117 8.68 -2.40 -11.05
CA GLY A 117 8.66 -3.63 -10.26
C GLY A 117 7.38 -4.44 -10.49
N GLU A 118 7.48 -5.76 -10.33
CA GLU A 118 6.34 -6.67 -10.49
C GLU A 118 5.26 -6.42 -9.44
N CYS A 119 4.02 -6.22 -9.89
CA CYS A 119 2.89 -5.96 -9.01
C CYS A 119 1.66 -6.74 -9.50
N LEU A 120 0.77 -7.07 -8.57
CA LEU A 120 -0.57 -7.54 -8.87
C LEU A 120 -1.57 -6.41 -8.70
N ILE A 121 -2.64 -6.47 -9.49
CA ILE A 121 -3.78 -5.55 -9.38
C ILE A 121 -5.03 -6.30 -8.93
N HIS A 122 -5.83 -5.63 -8.12
CA HIS A 122 -7.15 -6.07 -7.69
C HIS A 122 -8.14 -4.92 -7.92
N GLY A 123 -9.36 -5.23 -8.36
CA GLY A 123 -10.38 -4.22 -8.68
C GLY A 123 -10.62 -4.13 -10.19
N GLU A 124 -11.34 -3.08 -10.58
CA GLU A 124 -11.78 -2.84 -11.96
C GLU A 124 -11.29 -1.45 -12.41
N PRO A 125 -10.84 -1.29 -13.67
CA PRO A 125 -10.33 -0.01 -14.18
C PRO A 125 -11.29 1.18 -13.96
N GLU A 126 -12.60 0.94 -14.00
CA GLU A 126 -13.67 1.93 -13.86
C GLU A 126 -13.83 2.44 -12.42
N SER A 127 -13.61 1.56 -11.43
CA SER A 127 -13.72 1.88 -10.00
C SER A 127 -12.38 2.19 -9.34
N GLY A 128 -11.28 1.87 -10.02
CA GLY A 128 -9.92 1.96 -9.51
C GLY A 128 -9.29 0.61 -9.20
N LEU A 129 -7.97 0.60 -9.23
CA LEU A 129 -7.14 -0.57 -8.96
C LEU A 129 -6.42 -0.43 -7.62
N ILE A 130 -6.49 -1.49 -6.81
CA ILE A 130 -5.60 -1.72 -5.68
C ILE A 130 -4.35 -2.42 -6.22
N ILE A 131 -3.20 -1.77 -6.05
CA ILE A 131 -1.90 -2.31 -6.45
C ILE A 131 -1.23 -2.95 -5.24
N VAL A 132 -0.74 -4.18 -5.37
CA VAL A 132 0.09 -4.86 -4.36
C VAL A 132 1.42 -5.29 -4.96
N PRO A 133 2.56 -5.06 -4.28
CA PRO A 133 3.87 -5.33 -4.84
C PRO A 133 4.25 -6.79 -4.63
N SER A 134 4.97 -7.37 -5.58
CA SER A 134 5.69 -8.62 -5.40
C SER A 134 7.15 -8.29 -5.08
N PHE A 135 7.44 -7.94 -3.82
CA PHE A 135 8.84 -7.81 -3.41
C PHE A 135 9.48 -9.20 -3.50
N PRO A 136 10.71 -9.33 -4.04
CA PRO A 136 11.49 -10.51 -3.73
C PRO A 136 11.59 -10.55 -2.21
N ALA A 137 11.10 -11.63 -1.59
CA ALA A 137 11.41 -11.89 -0.20
C ALA A 137 12.93 -11.84 -0.12
N ALA A 138 13.48 -10.81 0.54
CA ALA A 138 14.92 -10.65 0.69
C ALA A 138 15.46 -12.02 1.09
N MET A 139 16.34 -12.56 0.22
CA MET A 139 16.72 -13.98 0.18
C MET A 139 16.74 -14.57 1.58
N ALA A 140 15.93 -15.61 1.79
CA ALA A 140 16.04 -16.44 2.99
C ALA A 140 17.51 -16.84 3.15
N SER A 141 18.20 -16.24 4.12
CA SER A 141 19.50 -16.65 4.63
C SER A 141 20.53 -17.09 3.59
N SER A 142 21.33 -16.16 3.05
CA SER A 142 22.72 -16.46 2.69
C SER A 142 23.65 -16.00 3.81
N ARG A 143 23.68 -16.77 4.91
CA ARG A 143 24.90 -16.85 5.72
C ARG A 143 25.97 -17.56 4.88
N GLY A 144 27.10 -16.90 4.69
CA GLY A 144 28.40 -17.53 4.40
C GLY A 144 28.62 -18.01 2.96
N VAL A 145 29.53 -17.37 2.26
CA VAL A 145 30.92 -17.84 2.03
C VAL A 145 31.64 -16.66 1.36
N ARG A 146 32.76 -16.22 1.95
CA ARG A 146 33.71 -15.33 1.26
C ARG A 146 34.40 -16.18 0.18
N PRO A 147 34.49 -15.75 -1.08
CA PRO A 147 35.44 -16.36 -1.99
C PRO A 147 36.85 -15.92 -1.54
N ASP A 148 37.60 -16.88 -1.04
CA ASP A 148 39.05 -16.75 -0.86
C ASP A 148 39.68 -16.44 -2.23
N CYS A 149 40.53 -15.43 -2.24
CA CYS A 149 41.37 -15.05 -3.37
C CYS A 149 42.58 -16.01 -3.41
N PRO A 150 42.84 -16.73 -4.51
CA PRO A 150 44.12 -17.40 -4.68
C PRO A 150 45.16 -16.42 -5.26
N SER A 151 46.40 -16.65 -4.81
CA SER A 151 47.62 -15.87 -5.04
C SER A 151 48.09 -15.77 -6.48
#